data_AF-A0A9K3KMA8-F1
#
_entry.id   AF-A0A9K3KMA8-F1
#
_cell.length_a   1.000
_cell.length_b   1.000
_cell.length_c   1.000
_cell.angle_alpha   90.00
_cell.angle_beta   90.00
_cell.angle_gamma   90.00
#
_symmetry.space_group_name_H-M   'P 1'
#
loop_
_entity.id
_entity.type
_entity.pdbx_description
1 polymer ?
#
loop_
_entity_poly.entity_id
_entity_poly.type
_entity_poly.pdbx_seq_one_letter_code
_entity_poly.pdbx_strand_id
1 'polypeptide(L)'
;MILSSLLNRTALSAARNNHSIHQIHFCRVFSNSSSGKQKKRSIKSLALSVYFKHPDFGMNDYEILSRASAFLLAVDPPPPPGALDKDDPYAHLAVNERERQRKLFKQHHRYTPVGNPGDSRELTDLGWLEYAPREVRPMVHCVCSSHVLAPFLWTKYYPQEWLTKVRQEHCIYTLEVFDEENPEKGALGKFALNPYPIHHPEGRDVALIHLKDEEANLRLMQDLGVEVLYMRDLDEIYEKGDEVIFDGYVVAEPNKVDSPSFDQDEKENKAPTTAQEKKKKSQEEDTRVFFPYHEKGELAFHTRDRFFATTPSPLPEGLCGGPALDKNGMVCGIVEGIVPKDHSNKDIAGSAAFMPNYMMAPFIDFAERFMLQKILPKSLFQKAVTAKTTGHLGGGIFKKDAQGRYQPAGNSISYEEAFDRAVDQLKKNHTKEEVEAILNTIQRERREVMEIMDKEGGDLDEVVERVRQRTMQVRAMIHEEYRKELAEKEDDSIIEAEVVEDSEKRA
;
A
#
# COMPACT_ATOMS: atom_id res chain seq x y z
N MET A 1 2.13 19.90 46.21
CA MET A 1 1.72 18.51 46.52
C MET A 1 0.47 18.23 45.69
N ILE A 2 0.64 17.93 44.41
CA ILE A 2 0.89 16.60 43.82
C ILE A 2 -0.35 15.71 43.91
N LEU A 3 -1.13 15.65 42.82
CA LEU A 3 -1.68 14.42 42.21
C LEU A 3 -2.53 14.78 40.99
N SER A 4 -1.88 15.05 39.85
CA SER A 4 -2.52 15.01 38.52
C SER A 4 -1.49 14.68 37.43
N SER A 5 -0.84 13.52 37.55
CA SER A 5 0.12 13.04 36.54
C SER A 5 0.38 11.54 36.68
N LEU A 6 -0.57 10.70 36.26
CA LEU A 6 -0.38 9.25 36.11
C LEU A 6 -1.56 8.73 35.30
N LEU A 7 -1.42 8.64 33.97
CA LEU A 7 -2.13 7.68 33.10
C LEU A 7 -1.82 7.78 31.59
N ASN A 8 -0.83 8.58 31.15
CA ASN A 8 -0.48 8.67 29.71
C ASN A 8 1.01 8.39 29.37
N ARG A 9 1.71 7.54 30.14
CA ARG A 9 3.14 7.24 29.89
C ARG A 9 3.54 5.78 29.70
N THR A 10 2.61 4.84 29.62
CA THR A 10 2.96 3.41 29.56
C THR A 10 3.00 2.78 28.15
N ALA A 11 2.82 3.54 27.06
CA ALA A 11 2.93 2.99 25.69
C ALA A 11 4.05 3.62 24.83
N LEU A 12 4.79 4.61 25.34
CA LEU A 12 5.88 5.31 24.62
C LEU A 12 7.23 5.30 25.36
N SER A 13 7.34 4.51 26.44
CA SER A 13 8.53 4.45 27.30
C SER A 13 9.38 3.17 27.15
N ALA A 14 8.98 2.23 26.28
CA ALA A 14 9.73 0.98 26.07
C ALA A 14 10.78 1.06 24.95
N ALA A 15 10.92 2.20 24.25
CA ALA A 15 11.88 2.38 23.14
C ALA A 15 13.00 3.40 23.47
N ARG A 16 13.34 3.58 24.76
CA ARG A 16 14.29 4.63 25.19
C ARG A 16 15.49 4.18 26.00
N ASN A 17 15.82 2.89 25.97
CA ASN A 17 17.05 2.39 26.59
C ASN A 17 18.01 1.81 25.55
N ASN A 18 19.15 2.49 25.42
CA ASN A 18 20.43 2.04 24.89
C ASN A 18 20.45 1.47 23.47
N HIS A 19 20.47 2.34 22.46
CA HIS A 19 21.37 2.17 21.31
C HIS A 19 22.02 3.53 21.04
N SER A 20 23.32 3.63 21.31
CA SER A 20 24.19 4.67 20.77
C SER A 20 24.26 4.43 19.26
N ILE A 21 23.26 4.92 18.53
CA ILE A 21 23.29 4.95 17.07
C ILE A 21 24.48 5.82 16.71
N HIS A 22 25.51 5.21 16.10
CA HIS A 22 26.53 5.93 15.38
C HIS A 22 25.80 6.93 14.48
N GLN A 23 25.96 8.23 14.77
CA GLN A 23 25.57 9.29 13.88
C GLN A 23 26.34 9.08 12.58
N ILE A 24 25.72 8.36 11.64
CA ILE A 24 26.05 8.51 10.23
C ILE A 24 25.88 10.02 10.00
N HIS A 25 26.97 10.70 9.65
CA HIS A 25 26.99 12.14 9.42
C HIS A 25 26.07 12.46 8.23
N PHE A 26 24.78 12.67 8.50
CA PHE A 26 23.78 13.00 7.50
C PHE A 26 23.87 14.49 7.14
N CYS A 27 23.97 14.73 5.83
CA CYS A 27 23.88 16.01 5.11
C CYS A 27 24.97 17.08 5.38
N ARG A 28 25.97 17.10 4.49
CA ARG A 28 26.68 18.32 4.12
C ARG A 28 26.18 18.73 2.73
N VAL A 29 25.16 19.59 2.68
CA VAL A 29 24.65 20.13 1.41
C VAL A 29 25.64 21.19 0.93
N PHE A 30 26.28 20.96 -0.22
CA PHE A 30 27.16 21.94 -0.86
C PHE A 30 26.31 22.93 -1.67
N SER A 31 25.95 24.07 -1.08
CA SER A 31 25.31 25.16 -1.82
C SER A 31 26.39 26.01 -2.51
N ASN A 32 26.61 25.77 -3.81
CA ASN A 32 27.44 26.64 -4.63
C ASN A 32 26.60 27.83 -5.13
N SER A 33 26.75 28.99 -4.48
CA SER A 33 26.10 30.24 -4.90
C SER A 33 26.86 30.90 -6.06
N SER A 34 26.79 30.36 -7.28
CA SER A 34 27.26 31.05 -8.49
C SER A 34 26.08 31.64 -9.24
N SER A 35 26.07 32.95 -9.46
CA SER A 35 24.99 33.77 -10.04
C SER A 35 24.72 33.55 -11.54
N GLY A 36 25.04 32.38 -12.08
CA GLY A 36 24.65 31.99 -13.44
C GLY A 36 23.21 31.48 -13.45
N LYS A 37 22.46 31.74 -14.53
CA LYS A 37 21.17 31.09 -14.78
C LYS A 37 21.38 29.59 -14.98
N GLN A 38 21.52 28.83 -13.89
CA GLN A 38 21.58 27.37 -13.95
C GLN A 38 20.21 26.86 -14.44
N LYS A 39 20.24 25.95 -15.41
CA LYS A 39 19.05 25.22 -15.86
C LYS A 39 18.44 24.54 -14.63
N LYS A 40 17.18 24.83 -14.34
CA LYS A 40 16.47 24.22 -13.21
C LYS A 40 16.43 22.70 -13.44
N ARG A 41 16.97 21.94 -12.49
CA ARG A 41 16.93 20.47 -12.50
C ARG A 41 15.49 20.01 -12.24
N SER A 42 15.11 18.90 -12.86
CA SER A 42 13.77 18.28 -12.77
C SER A 42 13.98 16.78 -12.56
N ILE A 43 14.21 16.38 -11.31
CA ILE A 43 14.49 15.01 -10.92
C ILE A 43 13.20 14.36 -10.44
N LYS A 44 12.67 13.40 -11.21
CA LYS A 44 11.38 12.76 -10.91
C LYS A 44 11.54 11.44 -10.15
N SER A 45 12.66 10.76 -10.33
CA SER A 45 13.01 9.54 -9.62
C SER A 45 14.16 9.74 -8.63
N LEU A 46 14.22 8.87 -7.63
CA LEU A 46 15.23 8.83 -6.58
C LEU A 46 15.88 7.45 -6.53
N ALA A 47 17.17 7.40 -6.19
CA ALA A 47 17.85 6.14 -5.96
C ALA A 47 17.51 5.63 -4.56
N LEU A 48 16.99 4.42 -4.47
CA LEU A 48 16.66 3.76 -3.21
C LEU A 48 17.77 2.77 -2.86
N SER A 49 18.37 2.96 -1.69
CA SER A 49 19.34 2.02 -1.12
C SER A 49 18.78 1.43 0.17
N VAL A 50 18.79 0.09 0.28
CA VAL A 50 18.49 -0.64 1.51
C VAL A 50 19.80 -1.22 2.02
N TYR A 51 20.11 -0.93 3.28
CA TYR A 51 21.25 -1.52 3.95
C TYR A 51 20.77 -2.43 5.06
N PHE A 52 21.54 -3.47 5.37
CA PHE A 52 21.24 -4.36 6.47
C PHE A 52 22.46 -4.64 7.34
N LYS A 53 22.21 -4.97 8.61
CA LYS A 53 23.22 -5.42 9.54
C LYS A 53 22.65 -6.54 10.41
N HIS A 54 23.26 -7.72 10.34
CA HIS A 54 22.88 -8.87 11.14
C HIS A 54 24.04 -9.34 12.04
N PRO A 55 23.96 -9.15 13.37
CA PRO A 55 25.04 -9.50 14.29
C PRO A 55 25.47 -10.97 14.21
N ASP A 56 24.53 -11.90 14.04
CA ASP A 56 24.84 -13.34 13.96
C ASP A 56 25.64 -13.73 12.70
N PHE A 57 25.73 -12.85 11.71
CA PHE A 57 26.61 -13.02 10.54
C PHE A 57 28.03 -12.48 10.79
N GLY A 58 28.31 -11.97 11.99
CA GLY A 58 29.57 -11.31 12.31
C GLY A 58 29.72 -9.94 11.65
N MET A 59 28.62 -9.33 11.20
CA MET A 59 28.63 -8.02 10.55
C MET A 59 28.90 -6.90 11.57
N ASN A 60 29.98 -6.16 11.36
CA ASN A 60 30.32 -5.00 12.19
C ASN A 60 29.67 -3.71 11.69
N ASP A 61 29.38 -3.64 10.40
CA ASP A 61 28.83 -2.47 9.71
C ASP A 61 27.60 -2.84 8.88
N TYR A 62 26.93 -1.81 8.35
CA TYR A 62 25.81 -1.98 7.44
C TYR A 62 26.33 -2.25 6.03
N GLU A 63 25.82 -3.31 5.41
CA GLU A 63 26.11 -3.66 4.02
C GLU A 63 24.88 -3.39 3.15
N ILE A 64 25.08 -3.21 1.85
CA ILE A 64 23.96 -3.02 0.91
C ILE A 64 23.22 -4.33 0.74
N LEU A 65 21.93 -4.31 1.03
CA LEU A 65 21.03 -5.44 0.82
C LEU A 65 20.44 -5.41 -0.60
N SER A 66 20.00 -4.23 -1.04
CA SER A 66 19.35 -4.03 -2.33
C SER A 66 19.38 -2.57 -2.75
N ARG A 67 19.20 -2.34 -4.05
CA ARG A 67 19.23 -1.04 -4.70
C ARG A 67 18.21 -1.00 -5.83
N ALA A 68 17.46 0.08 -5.95
CA ALA A 68 16.54 0.29 -7.07
C ALA A 68 16.11 1.75 -7.19
N SER A 69 14.99 1.98 -7.88
CA SER A 69 14.38 3.28 -8.06
C SER A 69 13.19 3.47 -7.12
N ALA A 70 12.90 4.72 -6.79
CA ALA A 70 11.73 5.14 -6.04
C ALA A 70 11.29 6.53 -6.51
N PHE A 71 10.10 6.98 -6.13
CA PHE A 71 9.64 8.34 -6.40
C PHE A 71 8.74 8.86 -5.29
N LEU A 72 8.58 10.18 -5.25
CA LEU A 72 7.70 10.86 -4.30
C LEU A 72 6.33 11.09 -4.94
N LEU A 73 5.30 10.50 -4.36
CA LEU A 73 3.91 10.69 -4.77
C LEU A 73 3.20 11.59 -3.75
N ALA A 74 2.55 12.65 -4.21
CA ALA A 74 1.79 13.55 -3.34
C ALA A 74 0.60 12.84 -2.67
N VAL A 75 0.36 13.16 -1.39
CA VAL A 75 -0.87 12.78 -0.67
C VAL A 75 -2.04 13.71 -1.03
N ASP A 76 -1.73 14.99 -1.23
CA ASP A 76 -2.72 15.99 -1.60
C ASP A 76 -2.84 16.08 -3.13
N PRO A 77 -4.02 16.44 -3.67
CA PRO A 77 -4.17 16.67 -5.10
C PRO A 77 -3.22 17.77 -5.59
N PRO A 78 -2.90 17.78 -6.89
CA PRO A 78 -2.11 18.86 -7.46
C PRO A 78 -2.79 20.20 -7.18
N PRO A 79 -2.02 21.24 -6.86
CA PRO A 79 -2.58 22.58 -6.77
C PRO A 79 -3.21 22.94 -8.13
N PRO A 80 -4.34 23.65 -8.15
CA PRO A 80 -5.00 23.99 -9.39
C PRO A 80 -4.05 24.75 -10.31
N PRO A 81 -4.15 24.57 -11.65
CA PRO A 81 -3.29 25.24 -12.60
C PRO A 81 -3.21 26.75 -12.32
N GLY A 82 -1.99 27.27 -12.19
CA GLY A 82 -1.73 28.69 -11.90
C GLY A 82 -1.58 29.05 -10.40
N ALA A 83 -1.84 28.15 -9.46
CA ALA A 83 -1.73 28.47 -8.02
C ALA A 83 -0.29 28.55 -7.47
N LEU A 84 0.73 28.27 -8.29
CA LEU A 84 2.14 28.22 -7.92
C LEU A 84 3.08 28.82 -8.98
N ASP A 85 2.60 29.77 -9.78
CA ASP A 85 3.51 30.46 -10.68
C ASP A 85 4.42 31.39 -9.85
N LYS A 86 5.59 30.88 -9.46
CA LYS A 86 6.58 31.64 -8.66
C LYS A 86 7.11 32.85 -9.43
N ASP A 87 6.95 32.85 -10.75
CA ASP A 87 7.30 33.94 -11.65
C ASP A 87 6.18 34.97 -11.80
N ASP A 88 5.02 34.76 -11.16
CA ASP A 88 4.01 35.81 -11.03
C ASP A 88 4.60 36.96 -10.20
N PRO A 89 4.68 38.20 -10.74
CA PRO A 89 5.14 39.36 -9.98
C PRO A 89 4.36 39.57 -8.66
N TYR A 90 3.16 38.99 -8.53
CA TYR A 90 2.30 39.02 -7.36
C TYR A 90 2.31 37.73 -6.52
N ALA A 91 3.20 36.76 -6.77
CA ALA A 91 3.29 35.52 -6.00
C ALA A 91 3.41 35.76 -4.48
N HIS A 92 4.10 36.83 -4.08
CA HIS A 92 4.22 37.26 -2.68
C HIS A 92 2.88 37.66 -2.05
N LEU A 93 1.95 38.23 -2.81
CA LEU A 93 0.59 38.53 -2.33
C LEU A 93 -0.22 37.25 -2.14
N ALA A 94 -0.09 36.27 -3.02
CA ALA A 94 -0.73 34.97 -2.86
C ALA A 94 -0.22 34.23 -1.61
N VAL A 95 1.09 34.29 -1.33
CA VAL A 95 1.69 33.75 -0.10
C VAL A 95 1.16 34.48 1.14
N ASN A 96 1.15 35.82 1.13
CA ASN A 96 0.63 36.62 2.24
C ASN A 96 -0.86 36.39 2.49
N GLU A 97 -1.67 36.28 1.44
CA GLU A 97 -3.09 35.99 1.55
C GLU A 97 -3.30 34.57 2.08
N ARG A 98 -2.50 33.58 1.63
CA ARG A 98 -2.53 32.22 2.17
C ARG A 98 -2.13 32.16 3.65
N GLU A 99 -1.09 32.92 4.06
CA GLU A 99 -0.71 33.03 5.47
C GLU A 99 -1.78 33.74 6.30
N ARG A 100 -2.37 34.80 5.76
CA ARG A 100 -3.45 35.55 6.41
C ARG A 100 -4.67 34.66 6.57
N GLN A 101 -5.06 33.91 5.53
CA GLN A 101 -6.11 32.92 5.61
C GLN A 101 -5.76 31.84 6.61
N ARG A 102 -4.52 31.34 6.66
CA ARG A 102 -4.08 30.38 7.69
C ARG A 102 -4.18 30.95 9.11
N LYS A 103 -3.84 32.23 9.32
CA LYS A 103 -3.96 32.92 10.62
C LYS A 103 -5.42 33.16 11.02
N LEU A 104 -6.24 33.69 10.11
CA LEU A 104 -7.68 33.89 10.31
C LEU A 104 -8.41 32.55 10.53
N PHE A 105 -7.99 31.50 9.82
CA PHE A 105 -8.52 30.16 9.95
C PHE A 105 -8.21 29.53 11.31
N LYS A 106 -6.96 29.67 11.80
CA LYS A 106 -6.59 29.29 13.17
C LYS A 106 -7.42 30.03 14.23
N GLN A 107 -7.87 31.25 13.93
CA GLN A 107 -8.72 32.02 14.83
C GLN A 107 -10.21 31.64 14.79
N HIS A 108 -10.69 30.93 13.75
CA HIS A 108 -12.12 30.69 13.53
C HIS A 108 -12.59 29.24 13.55
N HIS A 109 -11.69 28.24 13.63
CA HIS A 109 -11.98 26.80 13.81
C HIS A 109 -13.41 26.36 13.41
N ARG A 110 -13.72 26.48 12.14
CA ARG A 110 -14.64 25.56 11.46
C ARG A 110 -13.79 24.74 10.50
N TYR A 111 -13.85 23.43 10.70
CA TYR A 111 -13.21 22.42 9.89
C TYR A 111 -13.63 22.61 8.43
N THR A 112 -12.77 23.19 7.58
CA THR A 112 -12.94 23.02 6.15
C THR A 112 -12.33 21.66 5.77
N PRO A 113 -13.04 20.84 4.98
CA PRO A 113 -12.39 19.73 4.30
C PRO A 113 -11.18 20.25 3.53
N VAL A 114 -10.13 19.44 3.47
CA VAL A 114 -8.88 19.81 2.82
C VAL A 114 -9.14 19.93 1.32
N GLY A 115 -8.92 21.12 0.79
CA GLY A 115 -9.12 21.53 -0.60
C GLY A 115 -8.72 22.99 -0.69
N ASN A 116 -8.21 23.43 -1.83
CA ASN A 116 -7.98 24.86 -2.02
C ASN A 116 -9.31 25.62 -1.90
N PRO A 117 -9.35 26.87 -1.42
CA PRO A 117 -10.58 27.66 -1.45
C PRO A 117 -11.16 27.68 -2.88
N GLY A 118 -12.32 27.05 -3.07
CA GLY A 118 -12.97 26.87 -4.38
C GLY A 118 -12.96 25.45 -4.94
N ASP A 119 -12.26 24.51 -4.30
CA ASP A 119 -12.25 23.10 -4.66
C ASP A 119 -13.52 22.42 -4.13
N SER A 120 -14.43 22.05 -5.03
CA SER A 120 -15.76 21.51 -4.71
C SER A 120 -15.76 19.99 -4.54
N ARG A 121 -14.67 19.41 -4.04
CA ARG A 121 -14.59 17.96 -3.82
C ARG A 121 -15.56 17.54 -2.72
N GLU A 122 -16.30 16.46 -2.96
CA GLU A 122 -17.17 15.89 -1.94
C GLU A 122 -16.32 15.19 -0.87
N LEU A 123 -16.88 14.97 0.32
CA LEU A 123 -16.16 14.25 1.38
C LEU A 123 -15.76 12.83 0.94
N THR A 124 -16.58 12.21 0.10
CA THR A 124 -16.30 10.92 -0.54
C THR A 124 -15.06 10.93 -1.42
N ASP A 125 -14.65 12.08 -1.93
CA ASP A 125 -13.55 12.22 -2.90
C ASP A 125 -12.20 12.52 -2.23
N LEU A 126 -12.21 12.89 -0.94
CA LEU A 126 -11.00 13.19 -0.18
C LEU A 126 -10.18 11.93 0.08
N GLY A 127 -8.85 11.99 -0.08
CA GLY A 127 -7.94 10.95 0.39
C GLY A 127 -8.11 10.68 1.89
N TRP A 128 -7.79 9.48 2.37
CA TRP A 128 -7.96 9.16 3.79
C TRP A 128 -7.11 10.06 4.67
N LEU A 129 -5.88 10.35 4.26
CA LEU A 129 -5.03 11.25 5.03
C LEU A 129 -5.54 12.69 5.04
N GLU A 130 -6.36 13.13 4.08
CA GLU A 130 -6.96 14.47 4.06
C GLU A 130 -7.94 14.73 5.22
N TYR A 131 -8.35 13.67 5.94
CA TYR A 131 -9.11 13.80 7.18
C TYR A 131 -8.25 14.12 8.41
N ALA A 132 -6.93 14.08 8.28
CA ALA A 132 -6.00 14.51 9.33
C ALA A 132 -5.47 15.92 9.04
N PRO A 133 -5.17 16.73 10.07
CA PRO A 133 -4.44 17.98 9.89
C PRO A 133 -3.11 17.74 9.16
N ARG A 134 -2.74 18.67 8.28
CA ARG A 134 -1.47 18.62 7.52
C ARG A 134 -0.25 18.48 8.42
N GLU A 135 -0.30 19.00 9.64
CA GLU A 135 0.82 18.96 10.59
C GLU A 135 1.11 17.55 11.14
N VAL A 136 0.21 16.58 10.99
CA VAL A 136 0.32 15.24 11.61
C VAL A 136 0.25 14.09 10.61
N ARG A 137 0.14 14.38 9.32
CA ARG A 137 0.10 13.39 8.24
C ARG A 137 1.31 13.59 7.32
N PRO A 138 1.76 12.54 6.63
CA PRO A 138 2.77 12.70 5.60
C PRO A 138 2.24 13.58 4.46
N MET A 139 3.14 14.31 3.82
CA MET A 139 2.88 15.11 2.63
C MET A 139 3.10 14.31 1.35
N VAL A 140 4.01 13.33 1.39
CA VAL A 140 4.32 12.45 0.26
C VAL A 140 4.45 11.00 0.69
N HIS A 141 4.21 10.09 -0.23
CA HIS A 141 4.62 8.70 -0.15
C HIS A 141 5.90 8.51 -0.96
N CYS A 142 6.91 7.84 -0.39
CA CYS A 142 7.97 7.25 -1.19
C CYS A 142 7.46 5.90 -1.71
N VAL A 143 7.16 5.84 -3.00
CA VAL A 143 6.65 4.65 -3.68
C VAL A 143 7.83 3.88 -4.28
N CYS A 144 7.88 2.56 -4.08
CA CYS A 144 8.95 1.69 -4.58
C CYS A 144 8.51 0.22 -4.62
N SER A 145 9.36 -0.65 -5.20
CA SER A 145 9.12 -2.09 -5.24
C SER A 145 9.28 -2.74 -3.86
N SER A 146 8.35 -3.64 -3.53
CA SER A 146 8.33 -4.38 -2.27
C SER A 146 9.51 -5.34 -2.16
N HIS A 147 9.90 -5.99 -3.26
CA HIS A 147 11.04 -6.91 -3.31
C HIS A 147 12.37 -6.21 -3.07
N VAL A 148 12.45 -4.92 -3.37
CA VAL A 148 13.64 -4.11 -3.09
C VAL A 148 13.68 -3.77 -1.61
N LEU A 149 12.59 -3.28 -1.03
CA LEU A 149 12.57 -2.90 0.40
C LEU A 149 12.75 -4.09 1.35
N ALA A 150 12.25 -5.26 0.97
CA ALA A 150 12.32 -6.45 1.82
C ALA A 150 12.58 -7.71 0.99
N PRO A 151 13.79 -7.89 0.43
CA PRO A 151 14.12 -9.05 -0.42
C PRO A 151 13.84 -10.39 0.27
N PHE A 152 13.96 -10.44 1.60
CA PHE A 152 13.67 -11.60 2.43
C PHE A 152 12.20 -12.04 2.46
N LEU A 153 11.26 -11.21 2.00
CA LEU A 153 9.86 -11.60 1.80
C LEU A 153 9.62 -12.24 0.41
N TRP A 154 10.60 -12.17 -0.49
CA TRP A 154 10.47 -12.53 -1.90
C TRP A 154 11.36 -13.74 -2.24
N THR A 155 11.20 -14.83 -1.50
CA THR A 155 12.07 -16.02 -1.58
C THR A 155 12.12 -16.70 -2.96
N LYS A 156 11.10 -16.48 -3.81
CA LYS A 156 11.10 -16.96 -5.20
C LYS A 156 12.06 -16.15 -6.08
N TYR A 157 12.21 -14.85 -5.81
CA TYR A 157 13.15 -13.96 -6.50
C TYR A 157 14.55 -14.08 -5.89
N TYR A 158 14.62 -14.23 -4.58
CA TYR A 158 15.87 -14.31 -3.82
C TYR A 158 15.96 -15.62 -3.04
N PRO A 159 16.43 -16.71 -3.68
CA PRO A 159 16.43 -18.05 -3.09
C PRO A 159 17.57 -18.28 -2.09
N GLN A 160 18.38 -17.26 -1.77
CA GLN A 160 19.53 -17.41 -0.91
C GLN A 160 19.11 -17.73 0.54
N GLU A 161 19.55 -18.86 1.08
CA GLU A 161 19.12 -19.34 2.40
C GLU A 161 19.44 -18.34 3.53
N TRP A 162 20.58 -17.64 3.46
CA TRP A 162 20.97 -16.66 4.48
C TRP A 162 19.95 -15.51 4.59
N LEU A 163 19.27 -15.17 3.50
CA LEU A 163 18.32 -14.06 3.46
C LEU A 163 17.07 -14.36 4.30
N THR A 164 16.74 -15.63 4.53
CA THR A 164 15.63 -16.06 5.41
C THR A 164 15.82 -15.65 6.88
N LYS A 165 17.05 -15.31 7.28
CA LYS A 165 17.39 -14.84 8.63
C LYS A 165 17.32 -13.31 8.74
N VAL A 166 17.32 -12.60 7.60
CA VAL A 166 17.17 -11.14 7.56
C VAL A 166 15.72 -10.77 7.85
N ARG A 167 15.53 -9.72 8.63
CA ARG A 167 14.23 -9.19 9.02
C ARG A 167 14.26 -7.66 8.90
N GLN A 168 13.09 -7.04 8.95
CA GLN A 168 12.94 -5.60 8.78
C GLN A 168 13.74 -4.80 9.82
N GLU A 169 13.84 -5.27 11.07
CA GLU A 169 14.62 -4.58 12.11
C GLU A 169 16.14 -4.57 11.85
N HIS A 170 16.62 -5.41 10.94
CA HIS A 170 18.03 -5.40 10.51
C HIS A 170 18.29 -4.34 9.43
N CYS A 171 17.25 -3.73 8.86
CA CYS A 171 17.33 -2.88 7.68
C CYS A 171 17.27 -1.39 8.01
N ILE A 172 17.98 -0.59 7.21
CA ILE A 172 17.85 0.87 7.13
C ILE A 172 17.66 1.28 5.67
N TYR A 173 16.95 2.38 5.48
CA TYR A 173 16.45 2.79 4.18
C TYR A 173 16.86 4.24 3.89
N THR A 174 17.38 4.49 2.69
CA THR A 174 17.79 5.84 2.28
C THR A 174 17.38 6.13 0.85
N LEU A 175 16.91 7.35 0.61
CA LEU A 175 16.80 7.93 -0.71
C LEU A 175 18.03 8.78 -1.02
N GLU A 176 18.54 8.64 -2.22
CA GLU A 176 19.73 9.33 -2.71
C GLU A 176 19.35 10.12 -3.97
N VAL A 177 19.76 11.39 -4.00
CA VAL A 177 19.59 12.27 -5.17
C VAL A 177 20.94 12.35 -5.86
N PHE A 178 21.03 12.01 -7.14
CA PHE A 178 22.27 12.12 -7.91
C PHE A 178 22.20 13.29 -8.91
N ASP A 179 23.38 13.73 -9.34
CA ASP A 179 23.49 14.68 -10.45
C ASP A 179 23.40 13.92 -11.77
N GLU A 180 22.42 14.25 -12.62
CA GLU A 180 22.28 13.65 -13.95
C GLU A 180 23.51 13.85 -14.83
N GLU A 181 24.20 14.99 -14.68
CA GLU A 181 25.35 15.30 -15.52
C GLU A 181 26.66 14.68 -14.99
N ASN A 182 26.72 14.33 -13.71
CA ASN A 182 27.93 13.86 -13.04
C ASN A 182 27.64 12.82 -11.93
N PRO A 183 26.95 11.71 -12.23
CA PRO A 183 26.55 10.73 -11.21
C PRO A 183 27.75 10.11 -10.48
N GLU A 184 28.92 10.04 -11.13
CA GLU A 184 30.17 9.52 -10.57
C GLU A 184 30.74 10.35 -9.41
N LYS A 185 30.29 11.61 -9.24
CA LYS A 185 30.66 12.45 -8.09
C LYS A 185 29.93 12.06 -6.81
N GLY A 186 29.04 11.07 -6.88
CA GLY A 186 28.23 10.59 -5.77
C GLY A 186 26.93 11.35 -5.60
N ALA A 187 26.15 10.96 -4.59
CA ALA A 187 24.85 11.56 -4.31
C ALA A 187 25.00 13.02 -3.84
N LEU A 188 24.20 13.91 -4.43
CA LEU A 188 24.00 15.30 -4.01
C LEU A 188 23.38 15.40 -2.61
N GLY A 189 22.54 14.43 -2.26
CA GLY A 189 21.87 14.36 -0.95
C GLY A 189 21.47 12.93 -0.61
N LYS A 190 21.53 12.59 0.67
CA LYS A 190 21.03 11.32 1.23
C LYS A 190 19.99 11.62 2.30
N PHE A 191 18.85 10.97 2.19
CA PHE A 191 17.67 11.23 2.99
C PHE A 191 17.21 9.95 3.65
N ALA A 192 17.21 9.93 4.98
CA ALA A 192 16.78 8.77 5.75
C ALA A 192 15.27 8.57 5.64
N LEU A 193 14.85 7.31 5.53
CA LEU A 193 13.47 6.90 5.55
C LEU A 193 13.10 6.26 6.90
N ASN A 194 11.81 6.25 7.23
CA ASN A 194 11.28 5.59 8.42
C ASN A 194 11.37 4.06 8.28
N PRO A 195 11.62 3.30 9.37
CA PRO A 195 11.86 1.86 9.32
C PRO A 195 10.57 1.01 9.20
N TYR A 196 9.47 1.60 8.72
CA TYR A 196 8.15 0.99 8.72
C TYR A 196 7.52 1.02 7.32
N PRO A 197 8.09 0.29 6.34
CA PRO A 197 7.44 0.12 5.05
C PRO A 197 6.06 -0.52 5.20
N ILE A 198 5.11 -0.05 4.40
CA ILE A 198 3.78 -0.62 4.25
C ILE A 198 3.81 -1.39 2.93
N HIS A 199 3.73 -2.71 3.01
CA HIS A 199 3.69 -3.59 1.84
C HIS A 199 2.25 -3.80 1.37
N HIS A 200 2.07 -4.08 0.07
CA HIS A 200 0.76 -4.43 -0.47
C HIS A 200 0.17 -5.66 0.25
N PRO A 201 -1.08 -5.62 0.75
CA PRO A 201 -1.65 -6.69 1.58
C PRO A 201 -1.79 -8.03 0.84
N GLU A 202 -2.03 -7.99 -0.48
CA GLU A 202 -2.10 -9.18 -1.33
C GLU A 202 -0.72 -9.69 -1.80
N GLY A 203 0.38 -9.11 -1.32
CA GLY A 203 1.74 -9.52 -1.73
C GLY A 203 2.13 -9.09 -3.15
N ARG A 204 1.54 -8.02 -3.68
CA ARG A 204 1.99 -7.39 -4.94
C ARG A 204 3.31 -6.66 -4.72
N ASP A 205 4.04 -6.45 -5.79
CA ASP A 205 5.40 -5.89 -5.73
C ASP A 205 5.42 -4.36 -5.65
N VAL A 206 4.71 -3.82 -4.66
CA VAL A 206 4.66 -2.39 -4.39
C VAL A 206 4.62 -2.16 -2.89
N ALA A 207 5.30 -1.11 -2.45
CA ALA A 207 5.34 -0.71 -1.06
C ALA A 207 5.46 0.81 -0.94
N LEU A 208 4.98 1.32 0.20
CA LEU A 208 5.10 2.72 0.59
C LEU A 208 6.02 2.83 1.80
N ILE A 209 6.91 3.81 1.77
CA ILE A 209 7.73 4.20 2.91
C ILE A 209 7.74 5.73 3.01
N HIS A 210 8.11 6.28 4.16
CA HIS A 210 8.00 7.73 4.40
C HIS A 210 9.33 8.33 4.82
N LEU A 211 9.54 9.59 4.46
CA LEU A 211 10.71 10.36 4.88
C LEU A 211 10.73 10.51 6.40
N LYS A 212 11.91 10.33 6.97
CA LYS A 212 12.18 10.82 8.33
C LYS A 212 12.31 12.35 8.25
N ASP A 213 11.82 13.09 9.24
CA ASP A 213 11.90 14.57 9.25
C ASP A 213 11.41 15.22 7.93
N GLU A 214 10.26 14.74 7.44
CA GLU A 214 9.73 14.98 6.08
C GLU A 214 9.77 16.46 5.65
N GLU A 215 9.25 17.39 6.46
CA GLU A 215 9.18 18.81 6.07
C GLU A 215 10.55 19.41 5.76
N ALA A 216 11.57 19.08 6.56
CA ALA A 216 12.94 19.57 6.34
C ALA A 216 13.55 18.93 5.09
N ASN A 217 13.36 17.63 4.92
CA ASN A 217 13.91 16.88 3.79
C ASN A 217 13.26 17.26 2.47
N LEU A 218 11.94 17.50 2.43
CA LEU A 218 11.24 17.96 1.23
C LEU A 218 11.72 19.33 0.76
N ARG A 219 12.05 20.26 1.69
CA ARG A 219 12.63 21.56 1.33
C ARG A 219 14.01 21.38 0.68
N LEU A 220 14.88 20.56 1.26
CA LEU A 220 16.19 20.25 0.70
C LEU A 220 16.08 19.54 -0.65
N MET A 221 15.19 18.55 -0.78
CA MET A 221 14.92 17.85 -2.04
C MET A 221 14.41 18.82 -3.12
N GLN A 222 13.52 19.75 -2.77
CA GLN A 222 13.06 20.80 -3.68
C GLN A 222 14.20 21.71 -4.14
N ASP A 223 15.12 22.09 -3.24
CA ASP A 223 16.31 22.87 -3.59
C ASP A 223 17.27 22.11 -4.52
N LEU A 224 17.30 20.77 -4.42
CA LEU A 224 18.04 19.89 -5.33
C LEU A 224 17.32 19.65 -6.67
N GLY A 225 16.10 20.13 -6.84
CA GLY A 225 15.30 19.97 -8.06
C GLY A 225 14.48 18.68 -8.12
N VAL A 226 14.26 18.01 -6.99
CA VAL A 226 13.36 16.85 -6.91
C VAL A 226 11.92 17.30 -7.04
N GLU A 227 11.17 16.62 -7.92
CA GLU A 227 9.75 16.85 -8.15
C GLU A 227 8.90 15.89 -7.31
N VAL A 228 7.79 16.39 -6.79
CA VAL A 228 6.73 15.55 -6.22
C VAL A 228 5.75 15.27 -7.34
N LEU A 229 5.52 13.98 -7.59
CA LEU A 229 4.67 13.50 -8.66
C LEU A 229 3.22 13.34 -8.20
N TYR A 230 2.33 13.26 -9.18
CA TYR A 230 0.88 13.11 -8.96
C TYR A 230 0.37 11.94 -9.78
N MET A 231 -0.61 11.23 -9.22
CA MET A 231 -1.24 10.11 -9.92
C MET A 231 -2.08 10.61 -11.09
N ARG A 232 -2.00 9.91 -12.23
CA ARG A 232 -2.91 10.11 -13.37
C ARG A 232 -4.36 9.87 -12.93
N ASP A 233 -5.30 10.61 -13.50
CA ASP A 233 -6.74 10.43 -13.24
C ASP A 233 -7.16 8.99 -13.56
N LEU A 234 -8.05 8.43 -12.74
CA LEU A 234 -8.56 7.07 -12.90
C LEU A 234 -9.64 6.99 -13.99
N ASP A 235 -10.27 8.12 -14.33
CA ASP A 235 -11.29 8.20 -15.38
C ASP A 235 -10.66 8.26 -16.78
N GLU A 236 -9.36 8.51 -16.88
CA GLU A 236 -8.66 8.49 -18.16
C GLU A 236 -8.46 7.05 -18.66
N ILE A 237 -8.94 6.81 -19.87
CA ILE A 237 -8.82 5.52 -20.54
C ILE A 237 -7.38 5.35 -21.08
N TYR A 238 -6.85 4.14 -20.93
CA TYR A 238 -5.58 3.74 -21.54
C TYR A 238 -5.83 3.19 -22.95
N GLU A 239 -5.14 3.75 -23.93
CA GLU A 239 -5.20 3.28 -25.31
C GLU A 239 -3.89 2.62 -25.72
N LYS A 240 -4.00 1.58 -26.58
CA LYS A 240 -2.81 0.97 -27.17
C LYS A 240 -2.08 2.03 -28.01
N GLY A 241 -0.78 2.17 -27.79
CA GLY A 241 0.07 3.19 -28.40
C GLY A 241 0.24 4.45 -27.56
N ASP A 242 -0.41 4.56 -26.39
CA ASP A 242 -0.17 5.66 -25.45
C ASP A 242 1.32 5.74 -25.08
N GLU A 243 1.89 6.95 -25.16
CA GLU A 243 3.28 7.19 -24.75
C GLU A 243 3.40 7.00 -23.23
N VAL A 244 4.38 6.18 -22.84
CA VAL A 244 4.77 5.96 -21.45
C VAL A 244 6.25 6.29 -21.31
N ILE A 245 6.60 7.09 -20.31
CA ILE A 245 7.97 7.47 -20.00
C ILE A 245 8.38 6.73 -18.73
N PHE A 246 9.44 5.93 -18.83
CA PHE A 246 10.06 5.25 -17.70
C PHE A 246 11.20 6.11 -17.19
N ASP A 247 11.15 6.44 -15.91
CA ASP A 247 12.21 7.17 -15.22
C ASP A 247 12.73 6.36 -14.02
N GLY A 248 14.01 6.52 -13.70
CA GLY A 248 14.65 5.74 -12.64
C GLY A 248 16.17 5.81 -12.65
N TYR A 249 16.77 4.80 -12.03
CA TYR A 249 18.21 4.64 -11.92
C TYR A 249 18.66 3.24 -12.29
N VAL A 250 19.79 3.18 -12.96
CA VAL A 250 20.49 1.96 -13.35
C VAL A 250 21.70 1.78 -12.48
N VAL A 251 21.98 0.54 -12.10
CA VAL A 251 23.22 0.18 -11.44
C VAL A 251 24.21 -0.26 -12.53
N ALA A 252 25.17 0.60 -12.88
CA ALA A 252 25.96 0.44 -14.11
C ALA A 252 26.91 -0.76 -14.15
N GLU A 253 27.30 -1.31 -13.00
CA GLU A 253 28.14 -2.50 -12.98
C GLU A 253 27.30 -3.74 -12.66
N PRO A 254 27.30 -4.76 -13.53
CA PRO A 254 26.71 -6.04 -13.20
C PRO A 254 27.36 -6.58 -11.94
N ASN A 255 26.53 -6.99 -11.00
CA ASN A 255 26.99 -7.54 -9.74
C ASN A 255 27.86 -8.77 -10.02
N LYS A 256 29.17 -8.72 -9.69
CA LYS A 256 30.10 -9.82 -9.96
C LYS A 256 29.65 -11.14 -9.33
N VAL A 257 28.86 -11.05 -8.24
CA VAL A 257 28.28 -12.20 -7.52
C VAL A 257 27.20 -12.91 -8.34
N ASP A 258 26.52 -12.19 -9.24
CA ASP A 258 25.49 -12.77 -10.11
C ASP A 258 26.09 -13.42 -11.37
N SER A 259 27.41 -13.33 -11.57
CA SER A 259 28.10 -14.10 -12.61
C SER A 259 28.12 -15.58 -12.22
N PRO A 260 27.70 -16.51 -13.10
CA PRO A 260 27.81 -17.94 -12.86
C PRO A 260 29.27 -18.41 -12.66
N SER A 261 30.27 -17.57 -12.96
CA SER A 261 31.69 -17.85 -12.69
C SER A 261 32.13 -17.56 -11.25
N PHE A 262 31.32 -16.84 -10.44
CA PHE A 262 31.73 -16.40 -9.10
C PHE A 262 32.10 -17.58 -8.19
N ASP A 263 31.34 -18.68 -8.25
CA ASP A 263 31.61 -19.91 -7.48
C ASP A 263 32.83 -20.71 -7.99
N GLN A 264 33.27 -20.48 -9.23
CA GLN A 264 34.41 -21.19 -9.82
C GLN A 264 35.73 -20.50 -9.48
N ASP A 265 35.76 -19.16 -9.52
CA ASP A 265 36.96 -18.36 -9.23
C ASP A 265 37.41 -18.46 -7.76
N GLU A 266 36.48 -18.65 -6.81
CA GLU A 266 36.84 -18.90 -5.41
C GLU A 266 37.46 -20.28 -5.18
N LYS A 267 37.16 -21.27 -6.01
CA LYS A 267 37.66 -22.64 -5.85
C LYS A 267 39.03 -22.86 -6.51
N GLU A 268 39.38 -22.09 -7.53
CA GLU A 268 40.64 -22.26 -8.27
C GLU A 268 41.81 -21.43 -7.74
N ASN A 269 41.59 -20.34 -7.01
CA ASN A 269 42.67 -19.55 -6.39
C ASN A 269 43.14 -20.10 -5.03
N LYS A 270 43.85 -21.23 -5.06
CA LYS A 270 44.61 -21.79 -3.92
C LYS A 270 45.98 -21.11 -3.75
N ALA A 271 46.08 -20.12 -2.87
CA ALA A 271 47.12 -19.95 -1.85
C ALA A 271 46.92 -18.61 -1.11
N PRO A 272 47.00 -18.58 0.24
CA PRO A 272 46.74 -17.38 1.01
C PRO A 272 47.88 -16.37 0.82
N THR A 273 47.67 -15.34 0.00
CA THR A 273 48.43 -14.11 0.19
C THR A 273 48.05 -13.51 1.56
N THR A 274 49.07 -12.99 2.23
CA THR A 274 49.14 -12.57 3.64
C THR A 274 47.85 -11.97 4.25
N ALA A 275 47.65 -12.17 5.56
CA ALA A 275 46.50 -11.64 6.34
C ALA A 275 46.25 -10.12 6.19
N GLN A 276 47.26 -9.36 5.73
CA GLN A 276 47.12 -7.93 5.41
C GLN A 276 46.37 -7.68 4.09
N GLU A 277 46.50 -8.54 3.07
CA GLU A 277 45.73 -8.40 1.83
C GLU A 277 44.26 -8.75 2.03
N LYS A 278 43.94 -9.75 2.86
CA LYS A 278 42.54 -10.04 3.24
C LYS A 278 41.85 -8.86 3.92
N LYS A 279 42.57 -8.09 4.73
CA LYS A 279 42.03 -6.91 5.42
C LYS A 279 41.88 -5.69 4.51
N LYS A 280 42.66 -5.61 3.43
CA LYS A 280 42.56 -4.54 2.43
C LYS A 280 41.46 -4.83 1.39
N LYS A 281 41.22 -6.10 1.07
CA LYS A 281 40.14 -6.52 0.15
C LYS A 281 38.74 -6.45 0.77
N SER A 282 38.62 -6.58 2.09
CA SER A 282 37.32 -6.46 2.80
C SER A 282 36.85 -5.02 3.02
N GLN A 283 37.48 -4.03 2.40
CA GLN A 283 37.10 -2.61 2.48
C GLN A 283 36.93 -1.97 1.10
N GLU A 284 36.87 -2.75 0.02
CA GLU A 284 36.37 -2.23 -1.25
C GLU A 284 34.87 -1.99 -1.06
N GLU A 285 34.54 -0.78 -0.59
CA GLU A 285 33.16 -0.27 -0.54
C GLU A 285 32.50 -0.52 -1.89
N ASP A 286 31.24 -0.93 -1.88
CA ASP A 286 30.45 -1.12 -3.10
C ASP A 286 30.45 0.17 -3.95
N THR A 287 31.35 0.19 -4.94
CA THR A 287 31.59 1.34 -5.81
C THR A 287 30.54 1.48 -6.90
N ARG A 288 29.53 0.59 -6.96
CA ARG A 288 28.48 0.67 -7.96
C ARG A 288 27.76 2.02 -7.81
N VAL A 289 27.74 2.78 -8.89
CA VAL A 289 27.11 4.11 -8.97
C VAL A 289 25.74 3.97 -9.63
N PHE A 290 24.77 4.71 -9.11
CA PHE A 290 23.48 4.87 -9.77
C PHE A 290 23.57 5.88 -10.91
N PHE A 291 23.12 5.49 -12.09
CA PHE A 291 23.03 6.37 -13.26
C PHE A 291 21.56 6.66 -13.54
N PRO A 292 21.14 7.94 -13.56
CA PRO A 292 19.81 8.30 -14.01
C PRO A 292 19.53 7.72 -15.39
N TYR A 293 18.31 7.22 -15.56
CA TYR A 293 17.91 6.56 -16.79
C TYR A 293 16.48 6.95 -17.14
N HIS A 294 16.30 7.30 -18.40
CA HIS A 294 15.03 7.72 -18.95
C HIS A 294 14.81 7.00 -20.28
N GLU A 295 13.66 6.37 -20.46
CA GLU A 295 13.31 5.68 -21.69
C GLU A 295 11.87 5.94 -22.06
N LYS A 296 11.62 6.18 -23.35
CA LYS A 296 10.26 6.29 -23.86
C LYS A 296 9.80 4.93 -24.35
N GLY A 297 8.55 4.60 -24.08
CA GLY A 297 7.88 3.43 -24.61
C GLY A 297 6.45 3.74 -25.05
N GLU A 298 5.81 2.72 -25.60
CA GLU A 298 4.42 2.77 -26.05
C GLU A 298 3.66 1.62 -25.43
N LEU A 299 2.47 1.89 -24.88
CA LEU A 299 1.62 0.86 -24.29
C LEU A 299 1.20 -0.15 -25.38
N ALA A 300 1.68 -1.39 -25.28
CA ALA A 300 1.48 -2.39 -26.33
C ALA A 300 0.39 -3.40 -25.98
N PHE A 301 0.37 -3.84 -24.71
CA PHE A 301 -0.51 -4.88 -24.22
C PHE A 301 -0.83 -4.66 -22.73
N HIS A 302 -1.98 -5.14 -22.28
CA HIS A 302 -2.32 -5.11 -20.86
C HIS A 302 -3.08 -6.37 -20.45
N THR A 303 -2.86 -6.79 -19.20
CA THR A 303 -3.73 -7.70 -18.46
C THR A 303 -4.62 -6.89 -17.52
N ARG A 304 -5.37 -7.57 -16.65
CA ARG A 304 -6.15 -6.92 -15.60
C ARG A 304 -5.26 -6.22 -14.56
N ASP A 305 -4.06 -6.73 -14.32
CA ASP A 305 -3.20 -6.35 -13.21
C ASP A 305 -1.86 -5.73 -13.61
N ARG A 306 -1.49 -5.83 -14.89
CA ARG A 306 -0.17 -5.42 -15.38
C ARG A 306 -0.26 -4.87 -16.78
N PHE A 307 0.48 -3.80 -17.02
CA PHE A 307 0.65 -3.20 -18.33
C PHE A 307 2.03 -3.52 -18.90
N PHE A 308 2.10 -3.60 -20.23
CA PHE A 308 3.31 -3.90 -20.97
C PHE A 308 3.53 -2.80 -22.01
N ALA A 309 4.67 -2.13 -21.92
CA ALA A 309 5.07 -1.14 -22.91
C ALA A 309 6.28 -1.63 -23.71
N THR A 310 6.24 -1.44 -25.02
CA THR A 310 7.39 -1.65 -25.88
C THR A 310 8.34 -0.48 -25.75
N THR A 311 9.62 -0.76 -25.55
CA THR A 311 10.71 0.22 -25.48
C THR A 311 11.74 -0.09 -26.58
N PRO A 312 12.57 0.89 -27.01
CA PRO A 312 13.62 0.69 -28.01
C PRO A 312 14.61 -0.43 -27.63
N SER A 313 14.89 -0.55 -26.34
CA SER A 313 15.62 -1.67 -25.74
C SER A 313 14.96 -2.08 -24.43
N PRO A 314 15.08 -3.35 -24.00
CA PRO A 314 14.56 -3.75 -22.71
C PRO A 314 15.18 -2.91 -21.60
N LEU A 315 14.35 -2.55 -20.63
CA LEU A 315 14.81 -1.70 -19.53
C LEU A 315 16.00 -2.35 -18.82
N PRO A 316 16.98 -1.56 -18.40
CA PRO A 316 18.10 -2.06 -17.59
C PRO A 316 17.67 -2.41 -16.15
N GLU A 317 18.51 -3.20 -15.47
CA GLU A 317 18.33 -3.53 -14.06
C GLU A 317 18.47 -2.29 -13.16
N GLY A 318 17.73 -2.26 -12.07
CA GLY A 318 17.68 -1.13 -11.12
C GLY A 318 16.47 -0.21 -11.28
N LEU A 319 15.76 -0.27 -12.41
CA LEU A 319 14.57 0.55 -12.65
C LEU A 319 13.33 0.14 -11.84
N CYS A 320 13.32 -1.07 -11.26
CA CYS A 320 12.20 -1.53 -10.45
C CYS A 320 11.86 -0.49 -9.36
N GLY A 321 10.57 -0.19 -9.20
CA GLY A 321 10.09 0.83 -8.28
C GLY A 321 10.08 2.25 -8.82
N GLY A 322 10.65 2.49 -10.01
CA GLY A 322 10.57 3.76 -10.72
C GLY A 322 9.16 4.05 -11.26
N PRO A 323 8.79 5.32 -11.46
CA PRO A 323 7.50 5.68 -12.00
C PRO A 323 7.40 5.37 -13.50
N ALA A 324 6.24 4.89 -13.92
CA ALA A 324 5.79 4.99 -15.31
C ALA A 324 4.93 6.25 -15.42
N LEU A 325 5.32 7.16 -16.30
CA LEU A 325 4.70 8.46 -16.49
C LEU A 325 3.97 8.53 -17.83
N ASP A 326 2.84 9.22 -17.89
CA ASP A 326 2.21 9.56 -19.16
C ASP A 326 2.90 10.76 -19.84
N LYS A 327 2.40 11.14 -21.03
CA LYS A 327 2.87 12.32 -21.78
C LYS A 327 2.77 13.65 -21.02
N ASN A 328 1.94 13.72 -19.98
CA ASN A 328 1.76 14.91 -19.13
C ASN A 328 2.68 14.88 -17.90
N GLY A 329 3.45 13.80 -17.70
CA GLY A 329 4.30 13.60 -16.53
C GLY A 329 3.53 13.13 -15.29
N MET A 330 2.30 12.63 -15.44
CA MET A 330 1.51 12.07 -14.36
C MET A 330 1.82 10.58 -14.19
N VAL A 331 1.82 10.09 -12.95
CA VAL A 331 2.12 8.69 -12.64
C VAL A 331 0.97 7.80 -13.11
N CYS A 332 1.20 7.06 -14.18
CA CYS A 332 0.29 6.06 -14.70
C CYS A 332 0.62 4.64 -14.21
N GLY A 333 1.73 4.46 -13.50
CA GLY A 333 2.07 3.20 -12.84
C GLY A 333 3.45 3.17 -12.18
N ILE A 334 3.87 1.97 -11.77
CA ILE A 334 5.18 1.68 -11.18
C ILE A 334 5.85 0.51 -11.90
N VAL A 335 7.12 0.65 -12.26
CA VAL A 335 7.91 -0.40 -12.92
C VAL A 335 8.08 -1.60 -11.99
N GLU A 336 7.62 -2.77 -12.44
CA GLU A 336 7.82 -4.05 -11.73
C GLU A 336 9.04 -4.80 -12.28
N GLY A 337 9.31 -4.69 -13.59
CA GLY A 337 10.44 -5.37 -14.21
C GLY A 337 10.36 -5.43 -15.74
N ILE A 338 11.01 -6.42 -16.31
CA ILE A 338 11.12 -6.63 -17.76
C ILE A 338 10.68 -8.05 -18.11
N VAL A 339 9.98 -8.20 -19.23
CA VAL A 339 9.69 -9.53 -19.78
C VAL A 339 10.95 -10.08 -20.46
N PRO A 340 11.40 -11.32 -20.18
CA PRO A 340 12.57 -11.90 -20.82
C PRO A 340 12.52 -11.84 -22.36
N LYS A 341 13.67 -11.59 -23.01
CA LYS A 341 13.77 -11.52 -24.49
C LYS A 341 13.42 -12.85 -25.17
N ASP A 342 13.60 -13.96 -24.47
CA ASP A 342 13.33 -15.33 -24.92
C ASP A 342 11.90 -15.78 -24.61
N HIS A 343 11.05 -14.92 -24.03
CA HIS A 343 9.67 -15.24 -23.68
C HIS A 343 8.90 -15.84 -24.87
N SER A 344 8.00 -16.79 -24.58
CA SER A 344 7.26 -17.57 -25.58
C SER A 344 6.35 -16.68 -26.42
N ASN A 345 5.68 -15.71 -25.77
CA ASN A 345 4.96 -14.65 -26.45
C ASN A 345 5.94 -13.57 -26.93
N LYS A 346 6.15 -13.48 -28.24
CA LYS A 346 7.06 -12.52 -28.88
C LYS A 346 6.56 -11.08 -28.89
N ASP A 347 5.26 -10.86 -28.70
CA ASP A 347 4.67 -9.53 -28.70
C ASP A 347 5.03 -8.72 -27.44
N ILE A 348 5.30 -9.42 -26.32
CA ILE A 348 5.67 -8.80 -25.04
C ILE A 348 7.13 -9.08 -24.66
N ALA A 349 7.87 -9.89 -25.43
CA ALA A 349 9.25 -10.22 -25.12
C ALA A 349 10.13 -8.95 -25.11
N GLY A 350 10.86 -8.72 -24.03
CA GLY A 350 11.66 -7.50 -23.84
C GLY A 350 10.86 -6.25 -23.47
N SER A 351 9.53 -6.33 -23.33
CA SER A 351 8.71 -5.18 -22.92
C SER A 351 8.92 -4.84 -21.46
N ALA A 352 8.77 -3.56 -21.12
CA ALA A 352 8.67 -3.08 -19.76
C ALA A 352 7.35 -3.53 -19.16
N ALA A 353 7.38 -4.13 -17.97
CA ALA A 353 6.21 -4.52 -17.20
C ALA A 353 6.01 -3.55 -16.03
N PHE A 354 4.82 -3.00 -15.89
CA PHE A 354 4.50 -2.07 -14.81
C PHE A 354 3.09 -2.29 -14.26
N MET A 355 2.92 -2.02 -12.97
CA MET A 355 1.62 -2.04 -12.31
C MET A 355 0.92 -0.70 -12.58
N PRO A 356 -0.29 -0.70 -13.15
CA PRO A 356 -0.98 0.53 -13.51
C PRO A 356 -1.54 1.27 -12.28
N ASN A 357 -1.77 2.58 -12.42
CA ASN A 357 -2.25 3.46 -11.34
C ASN A 357 -3.56 2.99 -10.69
N TYR A 358 -4.50 2.42 -11.46
CA TYR A 358 -5.77 1.91 -10.90
C TYR A 358 -5.59 0.70 -9.98
N MET A 359 -4.45 -0.01 -10.08
CA MET A 359 -4.07 -1.05 -9.12
C MET A 359 -3.33 -0.46 -7.92
N MET A 360 -2.60 0.64 -8.12
CA MET A 360 -1.90 1.35 -7.04
C MET A 360 -2.85 2.15 -6.14
N ALA A 361 -3.88 2.78 -6.70
CA ALA A 361 -4.79 3.67 -5.98
C ALA A 361 -5.50 2.97 -4.80
N PRO A 362 -6.10 1.77 -4.96
CA PRO A 362 -6.68 1.03 -3.83
C PRO A 362 -5.66 0.67 -2.75
N PHE A 363 -4.41 0.40 -3.13
CA PHE A 363 -3.34 0.13 -2.18
C PHE A 363 -2.95 1.37 -1.38
N ILE A 364 -2.84 2.53 -2.04
CA ILE A 364 -2.59 3.80 -1.37
C ILE A 364 -3.75 4.13 -0.43
N ASP A 365 -5.00 3.97 -0.87
CA ASP A 365 -6.19 4.16 -0.05
C ASP A 365 -6.14 3.28 1.23
N PHE A 366 -5.79 2.00 1.07
CA PHE A 366 -5.58 1.08 2.19
C PHE A 366 -4.48 1.56 3.15
N ALA A 367 -3.31 1.93 2.62
CA ALA A 367 -2.17 2.36 3.41
C ALA A 367 -2.47 3.66 4.16
N GLU A 368 -3.12 4.61 3.51
CA GLU A 368 -3.57 5.87 4.11
C GLU A 368 -4.61 5.65 5.20
N ARG A 369 -5.62 4.80 4.98
CA ARG A 369 -6.61 4.43 6.00
C ARG A 369 -5.93 3.82 7.22
N PHE A 370 -4.98 2.90 6.98
CA PHE A 370 -4.19 2.27 8.04
C PHE A 370 -3.41 3.31 8.86
N MET A 371 -2.73 4.25 8.19
CA MET A 371 -2.02 5.34 8.87
C MET A 371 -2.96 6.27 9.64
N LEU A 372 -4.08 6.66 9.03
CA LEU A 372 -5.08 7.52 9.65
C LEU A 372 -5.61 6.91 10.95
N GLN A 373 -5.84 5.59 10.97
CA GLN A 373 -6.24 4.86 12.17
C GLN A 373 -5.22 4.95 13.31
N LYS A 374 -3.93 5.07 12.98
CA LYS A 374 -2.84 5.23 13.95
C LYS A 374 -2.66 6.69 14.39
N ILE A 375 -2.90 7.64 13.49
CA ILE A 375 -2.75 9.08 13.74
C ILE A 375 -3.92 9.61 14.57
N LEU A 376 -5.16 9.25 14.21
CA LEU A 376 -6.35 9.80 14.83
C LEU A 376 -6.83 8.98 16.03
N PRO A 377 -7.37 9.63 17.09
CA PRO A 377 -8.16 8.94 18.11
C PRO A 377 -9.31 8.14 17.48
N LYS A 378 -9.64 6.97 18.04
CA LYS A 378 -10.68 6.07 17.52
C LYS A 378 -12.00 6.77 17.19
N SER A 379 -12.43 7.72 18.02
CA SER A 379 -13.69 8.46 17.81
C SER A 379 -13.63 9.41 16.61
N LEU A 380 -12.48 10.02 16.33
CA LEU A 380 -12.28 10.88 15.15
C LEU A 380 -12.09 10.05 13.89
N PHE A 381 -11.34 8.94 13.97
CA PHE A 381 -11.22 7.99 12.87
C PHE A 381 -12.59 7.48 12.41
N GLN A 382 -13.48 7.11 13.34
CA GLN A 382 -14.83 6.67 13.00
C GLN A 382 -15.66 7.77 12.31
N LYS A 383 -15.49 9.04 12.69
CA LYS A 383 -16.13 10.16 11.98
C LYS A 383 -15.57 10.34 10.57
N ALA A 384 -14.26 10.16 10.37
CA ALA A 384 -13.64 10.21 9.05
C ALA A 384 -14.16 9.07 8.16
N VAL A 385 -14.26 7.85 8.69
CA VAL A 385 -14.88 6.71 7.99
C VAL A 385 -16.33 7.02 7.61
N THR A 386 -17.14 7.51 8.56
CA THR A 386 -18.53 7.90 8.24
C THR A 386 -18.58 8.97 7.16
N ALA A 387 -17.75 10.01 7.24
CA ALA A 387 -17.73 11.08 6.25
C ALA A 387 -17.31 10.59 4.86
N LYS A 388 -16.27 9.75 4.76
CA LYS A 388 -15.78 9.16 3.51
C LYS A 388 -16.80 8.21 2.88
N THR A 389 -17.55 7.46 3.68
CA THR A 389 -18.51 6.46 3.19
C THR A 389 -19.92 7.03 2.91
N THR A 390 -20.31 8.11 3.60
CA THR A 390 -21.67 8.67 3.50
C THR A 390 -21.74 10.05 2.87
N GLY A 391 -20.61 10.74 2.69
CA GLY A 391 -20.59 12.14 2.24
C GLY A 391 -21.07 13.15 3.29
N HIS A 392 -21.24 12.77 4.57
CA HIS A 392 -21.82 13.65 5.60
C HIS A 392 -20.95 13.77 6.87
N LEU A 393 -20.62 15.01 7.26
CA LEU A 393 -19.95 15.37 8.52
C LEU A 393 -20.94 15.40 9.70
N GLY A 394 -21.56 14.27 10.05
CA GLY A 394 -22.57 14.32 11.11
C GLY A 394 -23.42 13.09 11.24
N GLY A 395 -22.84 12.02 11.78
CA GLY A 395 -23.56 10.78 12.01
C GLY A 395 -22.69 9.80 12.75
N GLY A 396 -22.13 10.22 13.90
CA GLY A 396 -21.55 9.25 14.81
C GLY A 396 -22.53 8.09 14.96
N ILE A 397 -22.01 6.88 14.74
CA ILE A 397 -22.64 5.59 14.92
C ILE A 397 -23.73 5.71 15.99
N PHE A 398 -24.98 5.75 15.52
CA PHE A 398 -26.21 5.67 16.28
C PHE A 398 -26.56 6.83 17.25
N LYS A 399 -27.40 7.77 16.79
CA LYS A 399 -28.42 8.32 17.69
C LYS A 399 -29.53 7.29 17.81
N LYS A 400 -29.70 6.73 19.01
CA LYS A 400 -30.96 6.07 19.36
C LYS A 400 -32.09 7.09 19.17
N ASP A 401 -33.18 6.68 18.54
CA ASP A 401 -34.39 7.49 18.53
C ASP A 401 -34.88 7.70 19.98
N ALA A 402 -35.89 8.55 20.16
CA ALA A 402 -36.50 8.80 21.47
C ALA A 402 -37.04 7.51 22.13
N GLN A 403 -37.12 6.41 21.39
CA GLN A 403 -37.58 5.09 21.80
C GLN A 403 -36.42 4.09 22.02
N GLY A 404 -35.16 4.53 21.96
CA GLY A 404 -34.00 3.69 22.23
C GLY A 404 -33.58 2.78 21.08
N ARG A 405 -34.21 2.89 19.90
CA ARG A 405 -33.93 2.06 18.72
C ARG A 405 -32.90 2.71 17.82
N TYR A 406 -32.03 1.88 17.28
CA TYR A 406 -31.03 2.30 16.31
C TYR A 406 -31.71 2.51 14.96
N GLN A 407 -31.78 3.77 14.50
CA GLN A 407 -32.22 4.02 13.14
C GLN A 407 -31.12 3.56 12.17
N PRO A 408 -31.46 2.75 11.14
CA PRO A 408 -30.52 2.43 10.08
C PRO A 408 -30.23 3.74 9.32
N ALA A 409 -29.05 4.30 9.53
CA ALA A 409 -28.57 5.41 8.70
C ALA A 409 -28.26 4.86 7.30
N GLY A 410 -28.57 5.66 6.28
CA GLY A 410 -28.67 5.26 4.88
C GLY A 410 -27.50 4.46 4.30
N ASN A 411 -27.87 3.45 3.53
CA ASN A 411 -27.30 2.91 2.28
C ASN A 411 -25.79 2.74 2.04
N SER A 412 -24.90 2.79 3.03
CA SER A 412 -23.53 2.30 2.81
C SER A 412 -22.86 1.79 4.09
N ILE A 413 -23.51 0.89 4.81
CA ILE A 413 -22.75 -0.07 5.62
C ILE A 413 -21.99 -0.93 4.60
N SER A 414 -20.65 -0.94 4.62
CA SER A 414 -19.90 -1.86 3.75
C SER A 414 -20.44 -3.26 3.99
N TYR A 415 -20.70 -4.00 2.91
CA TYR A 415 -21.29 -5.34 3.00
C TYR A 415 -20.55 -6.24 4.01
N GLU A 416 -19.24 -6.03 4.15
CA GLU A 416 -18.37 -6.70 5.13
C GLU A 416 -18.70 -6.34 6.58
N GLU A 417 -18.91 -5.07 6.93
CA GLU A 417 -19.30 -4.69 8.29
C GLU A 417 -20.74 -5.09 8.62
N ALA A 418 -21.64 -5.08 7.62
CA ALA A 418 -22.99 -5.61 7.77
C ALA A 418 -22.96 -7.13 7.98
N PHE A 419 -22.12 -7.83 7.21
CA PHE A 419 -21.90 -9.26 7.32
C PHE A 419 -21.32 -9.63 8.68
N ASP A 420 -20.22 -9.00 9.11
CA ASP A 420 -19.58 -9.28 10.39
C ASP A 420 -20.54 -9.05 11.56
N ARG A 421 -21.38 -8.00 11.51
CA ARG A 421 -22.42 -7.77 12.52
C ARG A 421 -23.53 -8.82 12.48
N ALA A 422 -23.94 -9.27 11.29
CA ALA A 422 -24.92 -10.35 11.16
C ALA A 422 -24.37 -11.67 11.71
N VAL A 423 -23.10 -11.97 11.43
CA VAL A 423 -22.39 -13.13 11.98
C VAL A 423 -22.30 -13.06 13.50
N ASP A 424 -21.98 -11.89 14.06
CA ASP A 424 -21.90 -11.70 15.51
C ASP A 424 -23.27 -11.77 16.20
N GLN A 425 -24.35 -11.39 15.51
CA GLN A 425 -25.72 -11.61 16.00
C GLN A 425 -26.12 -13.08 15.95
N LEU A 426 -25.77 -13.80 14.87
CA LEU A 426 -25.99 -15.24 14.77
C LEU A 426 -25.29 -15.99 15.90
N LYS A 427 -24.02 -15.65 16.19
CA LYS A 427 -23.24 -16.23 17.31
C LYS A 427 -23.84 -16.00 18.69
N LYS A 428 -24.68 -14.97 18.87
CA LYS A 428 -25.35 -14.70 20.14
C LYS A 428 -26.65 -15.48 20.31
N ASN A 429 -27.31 -15.82 19.21
CA ASN A 429 -28.66 -16.37 19.22
C ASN A 429 -28.69 -17.88 18.92
N HIS A 430 -27.60 -18.45 18.41
CA HIS A 430 -27.52 -19.82 17.92
C HIS A 430 -26.32 -20.56 18.51
N THR A 431 -26.37 -21.90 18.50
CA THR A 431 -25.21 -22.72 18.89
C THR A 431 -24.11 -22.62 17.83
N LYS A 432 -22.88 -23.03 18.17
CA LYS A 432 -21.76 -22.96 17.22
C LYS A 432 -22.01 -23.80 15.98
N GLU A 433 -22.60 -24.97 16.17
CA GLU A 433 -22.93 -25.92 15.11
C GLU A 433 -24.01 -25.34 14.16
N GLU A 434 -25.02 -24.66 14.72
CA GLU A 434 -26.04 -23.96 13.94
C GLU A 434 -25.46 -22.79 13.14
N VAL A 435 -24.61 -21.98 13.77
CA VAL A 435 -23.94 -20.85 13.10
C VAL A 435 -23.06 -21.35 11.95
N GLU A 436 -22.30 -22.42 12.17
CA GLU A 436 -21.45 -23.01 11.14
C GLU A 436 -22.27 -23.57 9.96
N ALA A 437 -23.40 -24.24 10.24
CA ALA A 437 -24.31 -24.71 9.20
C ALA A 437 -24.92 -23.56 8.37
N ILE A 438 -25.28 -22.45 9.02
CA ILE A 438 -25.79 -21.25 8.35
C ILE A 438 -24.71 -20.61 7.48
N LEU A 439 -23.48 -20.45 7.99
CA LEU A 439 -22.38 -19.87 7.23
C LEU A 439 -21.97 -20.73 6.03
N ASN A 440 -21.96 -22.05 6.18
CA ASN A 440 -21.68 -22.98 5.08
C ASN A 440 -22.75 -22.89 3.98
N THR A 441 -24.02 -22.68 4.36
CA THR A 441 -25.11 -22.48 3.40
C THR A 441 -24.90 -21.17 2.62
N ILE A 442 -24.59 -20.06 3.30
CA ILE A 442 -24.32 -18.76 2.66
C ILE A 442 -23.11 -18.85 1.71
N GLN A 443 -22.04 -19.52 2.11
CA GLN A 443 -20.86 -19.70 1.26
C GLN A 443 -21.16 -20.53 0.01
N ARG A 444 -22.02 -21.55 0.13
CA ARG A 444 -22.47 -22.35 -1.02
C ARG A 444 -23.30 -21.51 -1.99
N GLU A 445 -24.26 -20.74 -1.49
CA GLU A 445 -25.06 -19.83 -2.32
C GLU A 445 -24.19 -18.80 -3.04
N ARG A 446 -23.23 -18.20 -2.33
CA ARG A 446 -22.29 -17.25 -2.92
C ARG A 446 -21.48 -17.88 -4.06
N ARG A 447 -21.04 -19.12 -3.90
CA ARG A 447 -20.31 -19.86 -4.95
C ARG A 447 -21.19 -20.13 -6.16
N GLU A 448 -22.43 -20.59 -5.94
CA GLU A 448 -23.39 -20.86 -7.01
C GLU A 448 -23.75 -19.58 -7.79
N VAL A 449 -23.92 -18.44 -7.10
CA VAL A 449 -24.15 -17.14 -7.76
C VAL A 449 -22.97 -16.77 -8.65
N MET A 450 -21.73 -16.88 -8.17
CA MET A 450 -20.54 -16.58 -8.97
C MET A 450 -20.41 -17.53 -10.17
N GLU A 451 -20.67 -18.82 -10.00
CA GLU A 451 -20.63 -19.81 -11.09
C GLU A 451 -21.69 -19.52 -12.17
N ILE A 452 -22.90 -19.11 -11.80
CA ILE A 452 -23.95 -18.71 -12.74
C ILE A 452 -23.58 -17.42 -13.45
N MET A 453 -23.07 -16.42 -12.72
CA MET A 453 -22.61 -15.17 -13.32
C MET A 453 -21.49 -15.39 -14.33
N ASP A 454 -20.52 -16.25 -14.02
CA ASP A 454 -19.39 -16.55 -14.91
C ASP A 454 -19.83 -17.35 -16.15
N LYS A 455 -20.85 -18.22 -16.04
CA LYS A 455 -21.28 -19.11 -17.12
C LYS A 455 -22.37 -18.53 -18.01
N GLU A 456 -23.37 -17.89 -17.41
CA GLU A 456 -24.60 -17.46 -18.09
C GLU A 456 -24.66 -15.92 -18.24
N GLY A 457 -23.90 -15.17 -17.43
CA GLY A 457 -24.06 -13.72 -17.31
C GLY A 457 -25.42 -13.32 -16.74
N GLY A 458 -25.66 -12.01 -16.63
CA GLY A 458 -26.95 -11.46 -16.17
C GLY A 458 -26.82 -10.43 -15.06
N ASP A 459 -27.97 -9.91 -14.61
CA ASP A 459 -28.05 -9.00 -13.49
C ASP A 459 -27.82 -9.75 -12.15
N LEU A 460 -26.97 -9.18 -11.29
CA LEU A 460 -26.57 -9.82 -10.03
C LEU A 460 -27.77 -10.09 -9.12
N ASP A 461 -28.73 -9.16 -9.06
CA ASP A 461 -29.88 -9.29 -8.16
C ASP A 461 -30.83 -10.39 -8.66
N GLU A 462 -31.02 -10.52 -9.98
CA GLU A 462 -31.82 -11.60 -10.56
C GLU A 462 -31.20 -12.98 -10.33
N VAL A 463 -29.86 -13.10 -10.46
CA VAL A 463 -29.14 -14.36 -10.21
C VAL A 463 -29.22 -14.73 -8.73
N VAL A 464 -29.02 -13.76 -7.82
CA VAL A 464 -29.14 -13.97 -6.37
C VAL A 464 -30.54 -14.44 -5.99
N GLU A 465 -31.59 -13.80 -6.53
CA GLU A 465 -32.97 -14.17 -6.23
C GLU A 465 -33.29 -15.58 -6.74
N ARG A 466 -32.81 -15.95 -7.92
CA ARG A 466 -32.99 -17.30 -8.49
C ARG A 466 -32.33 -18.39 -7.62
N VAL A 467 -31.10 -18.17 -7.16
CA VAL A 467 -30.39 -19.11 -6.27
C VAL A 467 -31.14 -19.24 -4.94
N ARG A 468 -31.61 -18.13 -4.36
CA ARG A 468 -32.39 -18.15 -3.10
C ARG A 468 -33.70 -18.92 -3.21
N GLN A 469 -34.44 -18.72 -4.31
CA GLN A 469 -35.68 -19.47 -4.54
C GLN A 469 -35.43 -20.97 -4.61
N ARG A 470 -34.33 -21.38 -5.26
CA ARG A 470 -33.92 -22.79 -5.32
C ARG A 470 -33.57 -23.35 -3.95
N THR A 471 -32.78 -22.64 -3.14
CA THR A 471 -32.47 -23.06 -1.77
C THR A 471 -33.74 -23.23 -0.93
N MET A 472 -34.69 -22.29 -1.04
CA MET A 472 -35.95 -22.35 -0.31
C MET A 472 -36.82 -23.54 -0.73
N GLN A 473 -36.87 -23.89 -2.01
CA GLN A 473 -37.57 -25.08 -2.50
C GLN A 473 -36.97 -26.37 -1.95
N VAL A 474 -35.63 -26.51 -1.97
CA VAL A 474 -34.93 -27.67 -1.41
C VAL A 474 -35.21 -27.77 0.10
N ARG A 475 -35.18 -26.64 0.81
CA ARG A 475 -35.50 -26.61 2.24
C ARG A 475 -36.95 -27.03 2.53
N ALA A 476 -37.90 -26.57 1.72
CA ALA A 476 -39.30 -26.97 1.86
C ALA A 476 -39.50 -28.48 1.64
N MET A 477 -38.81 -29.04 0.63
CA MET A 477 -38.82 -30.47 0.32
C MET A 477 -38.30 -31.31 1.49
N ILE A 478 -37.15 -30.93 2.06
CA ILE A 478 -36.56 -31.61 3.23
C ILE A 478 -37.51 -31.53 4.44
N HIS A 479 -38.14 -30.37 4.69
CA HIS A 479 -39.11 -30.24 5.78
C HIS A 479 -40.40 -31.05 5.57
N GLU A 480 -40.78 -31.31 4.32
CA GLU A 480 -41.92 -32.15 3.99
C GLU A 480 -41.56 -33.63 4.18
N GLU A 481 -40.40 -34.07 3.71
CA GLU A 481 -39.89 -35.44 3.93
C GLU A 481 -39.72 -35.73 5.42
N TYR A 482 -39.12 -34.81 6.17
CA TYR A 482 -38.97 -34.96 7.63
C TYR A 482 -40.33 -35.07 8.34
N ARG A 483 -41.34 -34.32 7.88
CA ARG A 483 -42.71 -34.43 8.42
C ARG A 483 -43.36 -35.76 8.08
N LYS A 484 -43.14 -36.29 6.87
CA LYS A 484 -43.62 -37.62 6.48
C LYS A 484 -42.97 -38.72 7.34
N GLU A 485 -41.65 -38.67 7.53
CA GLU A 485 -40.95 -39.64 8.38
C GLU A 485 -41.39 -39.60 9.84
N LEU A 486 -41.74 -38.43 10.38
CA LEU A 486 -42.29 -38.31 11.73
C LEU A 486 -43.70 -38.90 11.82
N ALA A 487 -44.56 -38.62 10.82
CA ALA A 487 -45.91 -39.16 10.77
C ALA A 487 -45.90 -40.70 10.65
N GLU A 488 -44.97 -41.25 9.86
CA GLU A 488 -44.79 -42.71 9.73
C GLU A 488 -44.26 -43.37 11.02
N LYS A 489 -43.50 -42.64 11.84
CA LYS A 489 -42.98 -43.15 13.14
C LYS A 489 -43.98 -43.07 14.29
N GLU A 490 -44.96 -42.16 14.24
CA GLU A 490 -46.00 -42.09 15.27
C GLU A 490 -47.02 -43.25 15.16
N ASP A 491 -47.22 -43.80 13.96
CA ASP A 491 -48.19 -44.88 13.68
C ASP A 491 -47.73 -46.26 14.23
N ASP A 492 -46.42 -46.49 14.38
CA ASP A 492 -45.86 -47.75 14.92
C ASP A 492 -45.90 -47.85 16.46
N SER A 493 -46.38 -46.81 17.17
CA SER A 493 -46.40 -46.76 18.64
C SER A 493 -47.76 -46.97 19.30
N ILE A 494 -48.85 -47.09 18.52
CA ILE A 494 -50.18 -47.47 19.02
C ILE A 494 -50.27 -49.00 19.02
N ILE A 495 -49.60 -49.65 19.97
CA ILE A 495 -49.95 -51.01 20.37
C ILE A 495 -51.24 -50.88 21.19
N GLU A 496 -52.35 -51.39 20.64
CA GLU A 496 -53.66 -51.48 21.31
C GLU A 496 -53.49 -52.12 22.70
N ALA A 497 -53.56 -51.30 23.75
CA ALA A 497 -53.62 -51.78 25.12
C ALA A 497 -55.01 -52.42 25.34
N GLU A 498 -55.03 -53.75 25.29
CA GLU A 498 -56.18 -54.59 25.63
C GLU A 498 -56.73 -54.19 27.01
N VAL A 499 -57.99 -53.75 27.04
CA VAL A 499 -58.68 -53.35 28.26
C VAL A 499 -59.02 -54.62 29.05
N VAL A 500 -58.24 -54.90 30.09
CA VAL A 500 -58.60 -55.90 31.10
C VAL A 500 -59.60 -55.26 32.07
N GLU A 501 -60.88 -55.61 31.92
CA GLU A 501 -61.91 -55.32 32.92
C GLU A 501 -61.72 -56.25 34.13
N ASP A 502 -61.15 -55.72 35.22
CA ASP A 502 -61.10 -56.41 36.50
C ASP A 502 -62.37 -56.08 37.31
N SER A 503 -63.29 -57.04 37.31
CA SER A 503 -64.44 -57.08 38.21
C SER A 503 -64.01 -57.46 39.63
N GLU A 504 -64.68 -56.83 40.61
CA GLU A 504 -64.80 -57.21 42.04
C GLU A 504 -64.01 -56.36 43.06
N LYS A 505 -64.75 -55.53 43.82
CA LYS A 505 -65.19 -55.91 45.18
C LYS A 505 -66.09 -54.83 45.82
N ARG A 506 -67.35 -55.20 46.07
CA ARG A 506 -68.18 -54.68 47.17
C ARG A 506 -68.82 -55.88 47.88
N ALA A 507 -68.63 -55.89 49.21
CA ALA A 507 -69.23 -56.75 50.24
C ALA A 507 -68.76 -58.21 50.29
#